data_AF-A0A7Y5S182-F1
#
_entry.id   AF-A0A7Y5S182-F1
#
_cell.length_a   1.000
_cell.length_b   1.000
_cell.length_c   1.000
_cell.angle_alpha   90.00
_cell.angle_beta   90.00
_cell.angle_gamma   90.00
#
_symmetry.space_group_name_H-M   'P 1'
#
loop_
_entity.id
_entity.type
_entity.pdbx_description
1 polymer ?
#
loop_
_entity_poly.entity_id
_entity_poly.type
_entity_poly.pdbx_seq_one_letter_code
_entity_poly.pdbx_strand_id
1 'polypeptide(L)'
;MKIIAALAALAGGASLAVAADFERPVRLKGGAELVRVESPGYACPCLADIDGDGRADLLVGQFAKGKIRVYKGLGDGKFAAGDWLKAEGAVAEVPGVW
;
A
#
# COMPACT_ATOMS: atom_id res chain seq x y z
N MET A 1 14.48 12.49 -18.31
CA MET A 1 15.75 12.20 -19.03
C MET A 1 15.82 10.68 -19.23
N LYS A 2 16.26 10.23 -20.41
CA LYS A 2 16.13 8.90 -21.07
C LYS A 2 16.64 7.69 -20.24
N ILE A 3 16.24 6.44 -20.48
CA ILE A 3 16.60 5.60 -21.65
C ILE A 3 15.54 4.53 -22.00
N ILE A 4 15.28 4.38 -23.30
CA ILE A 4 14.62 3.26 -23.98
C ILE A 4 15.69 2.18 -24.23
N ALA A 5 15.43 0.92 -23.88
CA ALA A 5 16.22 -0.21 -24.36
C ALA A 5 15.30 -1.18 -25.11
N ALA A 6 15.33 -1.11 -26.44
CA ALA A 6 14.97 -2.24 -27.28
C ALA A 6 16.19 -3.16 -27.34
N LEU A 7 16.03 -4.43 -26.95
CA LEU A 7 17.04 -5.45 -27.21
C LEU A 7 16.36 -6.76 -27.61
N ALA A 8 16.51 -7.12 -28.88
CA ALA A 8 16.30 -8.48 -29.35
C ALA A 8 17.55 -9.30 -28.99
N ALA A 9 17.38 -10.37 -28.23
CA ALA A 9 18.38 -11.43 -28.09
C ALA A 9 17.67 -12.77 -27.93
N LEU A 10 17.72 -13.60 -28.97
CA LEU A 10 17.52 -15.03 -28.86
C LEU A 10 18.77 -15.67 -28.21
N ALA A 11 18.51 -16.74 -27.46
CA ALA A 11 19.43 -17.75 -26.92
C ALA A 11 20.29 -17.33 -25.71
N GLY A 12 19.99 -17.95 -24.56
CA GLY A 12 20.85 -17.97 -23.38
C GLY A 12 20.08 -17.63 -22.11
N GLY A 13 19.59 -18.66 -21.41
CA GLY A 13 18.89 -18.54 -20.13
C GLY A 13 19.79 -18.06 -18.99
N ALA A 14 20.15 -16.78 -19.00
CA ALA A 14 20.58 -16.08 -17.80
C ALA A 14 19.43 -15.13 -17.44
N SER A 15 18.69 -15.47 -16.38
CA SER A 15 17.84 -14.50 -15.71
C SER A 15 18.73 -13.31 -15.34
N LEU A 16 18.52 -12.16 -16.00
CA LEU A 16 19.05 -10.90 -15.53
C LEU A 16 18.34 -10.60 -14.22
N ALA A 17 18.87 -11.12 -13.11
CA ALA A 17 18.55 -10.60 -11.79
C ALA A 17 19.10 -9.17 -11.75
N VAL A 18 18.31 -8.23 -12.26
CA VAL A 18 18.49 -6.81 -11.94
C VAL A 18 18.26 -6.74 -10.45
N ALA A 19 19.33 -6.59 -9.68
CA ALA A 19 19.21 -6.23 -8.28
C ALA A 19 18.31 -4.99 -8.24
N ALA A 20 17.21 -5.07 -7.51
CA ALA A 20 16.34 -3.91 -7.35
C ALA A 20 17.15 -2.85 -6.59
N ASP A 21 17.52 -1.78 -7.27
CA ASP A 21 18.09 -0.60 -6.61
C ASP A 21 16.95 0.11 -5.89
N PHE A 22 16.94 0.01 -4.56
CA PHE A 22 15.96 0.72 -3.74
C PHE A 22 16.39 2.17 -3.55
N GLU A 23 15.44 3.08 -3.74
CA GLU A 23 15.62 4.47 -3.34
C GLU A 23 15.72 4.61 -1.81
N ARG A 24 16.14 5.79 -1.33
CA ARG A 24 16.13 6.08 0.11
C ARG A 24 14.71 5.90 0.66
N PRO A 25 14.55 5.25 1.83
CA PRO A 25 13.23 5.03 2.40
C PRO A 25 12.57 6.36 2.76
N VAL A 26 11.27 6.46 2.46
CA VAL A 26 10.43 7.61 2.79
C VAL A 26 9.31 7.18 3.73
N ARG A 27 8.85 8.10 4.58
CA ARG A 27 7.65 7.87 5.37
C ARG A 27 6.44 7.96 4.46
N LEU A 28 5.61 6.92 4.50
CA LEU A 28 4.40 6.87 3.70
C LEU A 28 3.37 7.92 4.17
N LYS A 29 2.68 8.54 3.22
CA LYS A 29 1.67 9.57 3.47
C LYS A 29 0.31 9.16 2.92
N GLY A 30 -0.73 9.52 3.66
CA GLY A 30 -2.10 9.57 3.18
C GLY A 30 -2.57 11.03 3.18
N GLY A 31 -2.69 11.64 2.00
CA GLY A 31 -2.86 13.08 1.87
C GLY A 31 -1.67 13.84 2.47
N ALA A 32 -1.93 14.78 3.39
CA ALA A 32 -0.88 15.54 4.07
C ALA A 32 -0.23 14.80 5.26
N GLU A 33 -0.92 13.80 5.80
CA GLU A 33 -0.55 13.12 7.05
C GLU A 33 0.31 11.89 6.81
N LEU A 34 1.08 11.51 7.83
CA LEU A 34 1.80 10.24 7.82
C LEU A 34 0.83 9.07 8.05
N VAL A 35 1.07 7.96 7.35
CA VAL A 35 0.42 6.69 7.67
C VAL A 35 0.90 6.25 9.06
N ARG A 36 -0.05 6.01 9.97
CA ARG A 36 0.23 5.65 11.37
C ARG A 36 -0.66 4.51 11.85
N VAL A 37 -0.17 3.80 12.86
CA VAL A 37 -0.95 2.87 13.66
C VAL A 37 -1.21 3.43 15.04
N GLU A 38 -2.40 3.15 15.57
CA GLU A 38 -2.82 3.51 16.93
C GLU A 38 -2.04 2.66 17.95
N SER A 39 -1.70 3.25 19.12
CA SER A 39 -1.00 2.56 20.21
C SER A 39 -1.77 1.32 20.67
N PRO A 40 -1.12 0.17 20.99
CA PRO A 40 0.32 -0.06 21.11
C PRO A 40 1.09 -0.18 19.78
N GLY A 41 0.37 -0.35 18.67
CA GLY A 41 0.91 -0.25 17.31
C GLY A 41 1.62 -1.50 16.79
N TYR A 42 0.91 -2.29 15.99
CA TYR A 42 1.50 -3.30 15.11
C TYR A 42 1.07 -3.00 13.68
N ALA A 43 2.01 -2.62 12.83
CA ALA A 43 1.72 -2.31 11.44
C ALA A 43 1.57 -3.60 10.62
N CYS A 44 0.38 -3.81 10.08
CA CYS A 44 0.08 -4.89 9.13
C CYS A 44 -0.51 -4.28 7.85
N PRO A 45 0.33 -3.70 6.96
CA PRO A 45 -0.15 -3.10 5.72
C PRO A 45 -0.42 -4.15 4.64
N CYS A 46 -1.43 -3.90 3.81
CA CYS A 46 -1.76 -4.67 2.61
C CYS A 46 -2.05 -3.70 1.45
N LEU A 47 -1.69 -4.10 0.23
CA LEU A 47 -2.10 -3.41 -0.99
C LEU A 47 -3.16 -4.24 -1.71
N ALA A 48 -4.33 -3.65 -1.97
CA ALA A 48 -5.41 -4.28 -2.72
C ALA A 48 -6.27 -3.21 -3.40
N ASP A 49 -6.76 -3.47 -4.61
CA ASP A 49 -7.78 -2.65 -5.25
C ASP A 49 -9.15 -3.06 -4.68
N ILE A 50 -9.70 -2.26 -3.75
CA ILE A 50 -10.93 -2.63 -3.04
C ILE A 50 -12.19 -1.99 -3.62
N ASP A 51 -12.04 -1.04 -4.55
CA ASP A 51 -13.16 -0.38 -5.22
C ASP A 51 -13.22 -0.60 -6.74
N GLY A 52 -12.27 -1.39 -7.29
CA GLY A 52 -12.28 -1.86 -8.66
C GLY A 52 -11.85 -0.80 -9.67
N ASP A 53 -11.13 0.23 -9.23
CA ASP A 53 -10.69 1.33 -10.10
C ASP A 53 -9.35 1.08 -10.81
N GLY A 54 -8.75 -0.10 -10.57
CA GLY A 54 -7.50 -0.54 -11.15
C GLY A 54 -6.26 0.00 -10.44
N ARG A 55 -6.41 0.74 -9.33
CA ARG A 55 -5.30 1.22 -8.49
C ARG A 55 -5.31 0.48 -7.16
N ALA A 56 -4.13 0.08 -6.71
CA ALA A 56 -4.00 -0.53 -5.39
C ALA A 56 -4.21 0.52 -4.29
N ASP A 57 -5.14 0.24 -3.39
CA ASP A 57 -5.35 0.96 -2.14
C ASP A 57 -4.46 0.40 -1.05
N LEU A 58 -4.10 1.23 -0.07
CA LEU A 58 -3.37 0.81 1.11
C LEU A 58 -4.34 0.58 2.27
N LEU A 59 -4.35 -0.65 2.77
CA LEU A 59 -5.08 -1.04 3.97
C LEU A 59 -4.08 -1.21 5.11
N VAL A 60 -4.35 -0.60 6.26
CA VAL A 60 -3.50 -0.68 7.45
C VAL A 60 -4.34 -1.15 8.62
N GLY A 61 -4.10 -2.40 9.04
CA GLY A 61 -4.73 -2.95 10.24
C GLY A 61 -4.30 -2.19 11.50
N GLN A 62 -5.25 -1.99 12.40
CA GLN A 62 -5.04 -1.38 13.71
C GLN A 62 -5.21 -2.44 14.78
N PHE A 63 -4.26 -2.49 15.71
CA PHE A 63 -4.39 -3.32 16.90
C PHE A 63 -5.56 -2.84 17.75
N ALA A 64 -5.71 -1.53 17.96
CA ALA A 64 -6.82 -0.99 18.73
C ALA A 64 -8.18 -1.30 18.06
N LYS A 65 -9.00 -2.10 18.75
CA LYS A 65 -10.36 -2.48 18.35
C LYS A 65 -10.47 -3.21 16.99
N GLY A 66 -9.36 -3.78 16.49
CA GLY A 66 -9.36 -4.53 15.23
C GLY A 66 -9.83 -3.74 13.99
N LYS A 67 -9.73 -2.40 14.02
CA LYS A 67 -10.16 -1.53 12.91
C LYS A 67 -9.17 -1.60 11.75
N ILE A 68 -9.62 -1.23 10.56
CA ILE A 68 -8.77 -1.13 9.37
C ILE A 68 -8.86 0.28 8.81
N ARG A 69 -7.70 0.94 8.67
CA ARG A 69 -7.61 2.24 8.00
C ARG A 69 -7.33 2.03 6.52
N VAL A 70 -8.11 2.66 5.65
CA VAL A 70 -8.00 2.59 4.20
C VAL A 70 -7.47 3.91 3.67
N TYR A 71 -6.49 3.86 2.80
CA TYR A 71 -6.00 5.01 2.04
C TYR A 71 -6.14 4.70 0.55
N LYS A 72 -7.04 5.43 -0.13
CA LYS A 72 -7.32 5.20 -1.55
C LYS A 72 -6.11 5.50 -2.42
N GLY A 73 -5.81 4.62 -3.37
CA GLY A 73 -4.73 4.74 -4.34
C GLY A 73 -5.00 5.85 -5.36
N LEU A 74 -4.03 6.76 -5.50
CA LEU A 74 -4.10 7.87 -6.47
C LEU A 74 -3.16 7.66 -7.66
N GLY A 75 -2.46 6.52 -7.72
CA GLY A 75 -1.38 6.27 -8.67
C GLY A 75 -0.04 6.82 -8.19
N ASP A 76 1.04 6.42 -8.85
CA ASP A 76 2.42 6.89 -8.60
C ASP A 76 2.85 6.80 -7.12
N GLY A 77 2.40 5.77 -6.40
CA GLY A 77 2.71 5.55 -4.98
C GLY A 77 2.09 6.58 -4.02
N LYS A 78 1.11 7.36 -4.47
CA LYS A 78 0.38 8.35 -3.66
C LYS A 78 -0.95 7.79 -3.17
N PHE A 79 -1.33 8.20 -1.97
CA PHE A 79 -2.58 7.81 -1.34
C PHE A 79 -3.36 9.03 -0.84
N ALA A 80 -4.69 8.95 -0.88
CA ALA A 80 -5.58 9.93 -0.29
C ALA A 80 -5.50 9.94 1.24
N ALA A 81 -6.17 10.90 1.88
CA ALA A 81 -6.33 10.90 3.34
C ALA A 81 -7.04 9.61 3.79
N GLY A 82 -6.59 9.04 4.90
CA GLY A 82 -7.11 7.76 5.37
C GLY A 82 -8.50 7.88 6.00
N ASP A 83 -9.40 6.96 5.68
CA ASP A 83 -10.69 6.76 6.35
C ASP A 83 -10.76 5.35 6.94
N TRP A 84 -11.76 5.08 7.76
CA TRP A 84 -12.04 3.74 8.26
C TRP A 84 -12.74 2.89 7.21
N LEU A 85 -12.35 1.63 7.11
CA LEU A 85 -13.12 0.64 6.37
C LEU A 85 -14.52 0.58 6.98
N LYS A 86 -15.55 0.69 6.14
CA LYS A 86 -16.95 0.67 6.56
C LYS A 86 -17.75 -0.31 5.74
N ALA A 87 -18.75 -0.93 6.36
CA ALA A 87 -19.80 -1.70 5.72
C ALA A 87 -21.14 -1.19 6.24
N GLU A 88 -22.09 -0.90 5.34
CA GLU A 88 -23.42 -0.39 5.70
C GLU A 88 -23.39 0.87 6.59
N GLY A 89 -22.33 1.69 6.44
CA GLY A 89 -22.12 2.92 7.22
C GLY A 89 -21.47 2.71 8.60
N ALA A 90 -21.33 1.48 9.08
CA ALA A 90 -20.62 1.14 10.30
C ALA A 90 -19.13 0.83 10.03
N VAL A 91 -18.25 1.14 10.99
CA VAL A 91 -16.83 0.78 10.90
C VAL A 91 -16.69 -0.73 11.00
N ALA A 92 -15.92 -1.32 10.08
CA ALA A 92 -15.58 -2.73 10.11
C ALA A 92 -14.51 -3.00 11.17
N GLU A 93 -14.74 -4.03 11.98
CA GLU A 93 -13.86 -4.45 13.07
C GLU A 93 -13.63 -5.96 12.98
N VAL A 94 -12.37 -6.37 13.15
CA VAL A 94 -12.02 -7.78 13.35
C VAL A 94 -12.28 -8.12 14.82
N PRO A 95 -13.19 -9.07 15.14
CA PRO A 95 -13.52 -9.41 16.51
C PRO A 95 -12.36 -10.12 17.22
N GLY A 96 -12.32 -10.00 18.55
CA GLY A 96 -11.32 -10.68 19.39
C GLY A 96 -9.93 -10.02 19.37
N VAL A 97 -9.85 -8.76 18.94
CA VAL A 97 -8.65 -7.92 19.05
C VAL A 97 -8.82 -6.98 20.25
N TRP A 98 -7.93 -7.08 21.23
CA TRP A 98 -8.02 -6.43 22.55
C TRP A 98 -7.19 -5.15 22.61
#